data_AF-G8T715-F1
#
_entry.id   AF-G8T715-F1
#
_cell.length_a   1.000
_cell.length_b   1.000
_cell.length_c   1.000
_cell.angle_alpha   90.00
_cell.angle_beta   90.00
_cell.angle_gamma   90.00
#
_symmetry.space_group_name_H-M   'P 1'
#
loop_
_entity.id
_entity.type
_entity.pdbx_description
1 polymer ?
#
loop_
_entity_poly.entity_id
_entity_poly.type
_entity_poly.pdbx_seq_one_letter_code
_entity_poly.pdbx_strand_id
1 'polypeptide(L)'
;MKNIILILMYSIMIMHWSCMSVESNADTDKGANIIIDGQLNANDYKKYLFFSLNDVGKIGWMPLEQMELKPEWQVNEDRDNDTDQKVHWALHSDKPILTESALLGSGVLINPGDSIHVVLDKDGYHYTGKGAEALQLQHEILRALKKIKKQQPTKDFFIINSLKDYLNWKSYLDTCEEVSMAILESYKEKVSPFIYDWVKVHTIDRVEEQRAETFLNFNSILMKNSTSGLTQGDMKAICDSTLNGSLAKWLRSKEDYDGMVTYFYQYNRIQVLKKFNFDYGNDSLGVREKRNLFQYDAVKQNFAGQLRERLLQYIVARDIILKLGFETPVTDSILKDYYKQPGFPEYKQWVHHYEDSMRVRSKK
;
A
#
# COMPACT_ATOMS: atom_id res chain seq x y z
N MET A 1 3.17 16.46 15.37
CA MET A 1 1.86 16.59 14.69
C MET A 1 1.81 15.96 13.29
N LYS A 2 2.88 15.99 12.46
CA LYS A 2 2.81 15.47 11.06
C LYS A 2 2.89 13.94 10.92
N ASN A 3 3.54 13.22 11.85
CA ASN A 3 3.56 11.74 11.86
C ASN A 3 2.19 11.09 12.17
N ILE A 4 1.26 11.84 12.76
CA ILE A 4 -0.09 11.37 13.08
C ILE A 4 -0.99 11.37 11.83
N ILE A 5 -0.70 12.20 10.82
CA ILE A 5 -1.56 12.33 9.62
C ILE A 5 -1.36 11.18 8.63
N LEU A 6 -0.13 10.63 8.50
CA LEU A 6 0.11 9.48 7.61
C LEU A 6 -0.38 8.16 8.22
N ILE A 7 -0.19 8.00 9.54
CA ILE A 7 -0.80 6.90 10.31
C ILE A 7 -2.33 7.05 10.28
N LEU A 8 -2.89 8.26 10.43
CA LEU A 8 -4.33 8.48 10.24
C LEU A 8 -4.80 8.25 8.80
N MET A 9 -4.01 8.48 7.75
CA MET A 9 -4.45 8.18 6.38
C MET A 9 -4.45 6.68 6.09
N TYR A 10 -3.44 5.94 6.58
CA TYR A 10 -3.44 4.48 6.58
C TYR A 10 -4.58 3.92 7.43
N SER A 11 -4.78 4.46 8.64
CA SER A 11 -5.88 4.11 9.53
C SER A 11 -7.24 4.60 9.04
N ILE A 12 -7.40 5.66 8.25
CA ILE A 12 -8.72 6.08 7.75
C ILE A 12 -9.12 5.25 6.53
N MET A 13 -8.18 4.79 5.69
CA MET A 13 -8.50 3.80 4.66
C MET A 13 -8.71 2.38 5.21
N ILE A 14 -8.02 2.01 6.30
CA ILE A 14 -8.16 0.70 6.95
C ILE A 14 -9.29 0.68 7.99
N MET A 15 -9.56 1.76 8.73
CA MET A 15 -10.56 1.81 9.82
C MET A 15 -11.97 2.28 9.41
N HIS A 16 -12.18 2.93 8.24
CA HIS A 16 -13.55 3.27 7.79
C HIS A 16 -14.27 2.15 7.01
N TRP A 17 -13.80 0.92 7.15
CA TRP A 17 -14.54 -0.30 6.79
C TRP A 17 -15.03 -1.09 8.02
N SER A 18 -15.10 -0.41 9.17
CA SER A 18 -15.66 -0.97 10.41
C SER A 18 -17.14 -0.58 10.52
N CYS A 19 -18.00 -1.58 10.73
CA CYS A 19 -19.44 -1.58 11.02
C CYS A 19 -20.37 -1.90 9.84
N MET A 20 -20.52 -3.19 9.53
CA MET A 20 -21.81 -3.90 9.67
C MET A 20 -21.49 -5.36 10.02
N SER A 21 -21.71 -5.75 11.27
CA SER A 21 -21.69 -7.16 11.68
C SER A 21 -23.06 -7.77 11.38
N VAL A 22 -23.11 -8.75 10.48
CA VAL A 22 -24.24 -9.68 10.37
C VAL A 22 -23.83 -10.95 11.10
N GLU A 23 -24.54 -11.32 12.15
CA GLU A 23 -24.39 -12.62 12.82
C GLU A 23 -24.89 -13.71 11.86
N SER A 24 -24.06 -14.69 11.51
CA SER A 24 -24.45 -15.79 10.61
C SER A 24 -24.07 -17.15 11.20
N ASN A 25 -24.92 -17.69 12.08
CA ASN A 25 -24.82 -19.09 12.49
C ASN A 25 -24.85 -20.03 11.26
N ALA A 26 -23.72 -20.61 10.87
CA ALA A 26 -23.66 -21.72 9.92
C ALA A 26 -22.38 -22.54 10.10
N ASP A 27 -22.52 -23.67 10.81
CA ASP A 27 -21.52 -24.73 10.96
C ASP A 27 -21.48 -25.61 9.69
N THR A 28 -20.96 -25.06 8.59
CA THR A 28 -20.81 -25.78 7.31
C THR A 28 -19.42 -25.57 6.73
N ASP A 29 -18.70 -26.67 6.51
CA ASP A 29 -17.52 -26.83 5.66
C ASP A 29 -16.39 -25.81 5.88
N LYS A 30 -15.70 -25.94 7.02
CA LYS A 30 -14.57 -25.08 7.39
C LYS A 30 -13.45 -25.28 6.36
N GLY A 31 -13.09 -24.21 5.64
CA GLY A 31 -12.01 -24.21 4.64
C GLY A 31 -10.65 -24.64 5.21
N ALA A 32 -9.62 -24.73 4.35
CA ALA A 32 -8.31 -25.25 4.72
C ALA A 32 -7.69 -24.51 5.93
N ASN A 33 -7.15 -25.29 6.86
CA ASN A 33 -6.55 -24.75 8.09
C ASN A 33 -5.18 -24.15 7.78
N ILE A 34 -5.00 -22.89 8.12
CA ILE A 34 -3.71 -22.24 8.28
C ILE A 34 -3.30 -22.45 9.73
N ILE A 35 -2.16 -23.09 9.95
CA ILE A 35 -1.63 -23.38 11.28
C ILE A 35 -0.36 -22.54 11.48
N ILE A 36 -0.29 -21.79 12.57
CA ILE A 36 0.88 -21.01 12.93
C ILE A 36 1.26 -21.30 14.37
N ASP A 37 2.42 -21.93 14.55
CA ASP A 37 3.01 -22.26 15.85
C ASP A 37 4.16 -21.30 16.15
N GLY A 38 4.05 -20.49 17.18
CA GLY A 38 5.10 -19.59 17.65
C GLY A 38 5.80 -20.13 18.89
N GLN A 39 7.14 -20.11 18.93
CA GLN A 39 7.92 -20.34 20.15
C GLN A 39 8.78 -19.11 20.48
N LEU A 40 8.56 -18.57 21.68
CA LEU A 40 9.35 -17.45 22.22
C LEU A 40 10.38 -17.98 23.23
N ASN A 41 11.67 -17.82 22.92
CA ASN A 41 12.72 -18.10 23.90
C ASN A 41 12.72 -17.03 25.01
N ALA A 42 12.46 -17.45 26.24
CA ALA A 42 12.06 -16.60 27.37
C ALA A 42 13.01 -15.46 27.75
N ASN A 43 14.29 -15.52 27.37
CA ASN A 43 15.32 -14.63 27.93
C ASN A 43 15.69 -13.40 27.09
N ASP A 44 15.30 -13.31 25.80
CA ASP A 44 15.89 -12.29 24.91
C ASP A 44 14.93 -11.58 23.95
N TYR A 45 13.64 -11.95 23.93
CA TYR A 45 12.73 -11.56 22.85
C TYR A 45 12.20 -10.12 22.93
N LYS A 46 12.20 -9.47 24.11
CA LYS A 46 11.67 -8.11 24.31
C LYS A 46 12.30 -7.05 23.39
N LYS A 47 13.55 -7.24 22.94
CA LYS A 47 14.25 -6.32 22.03
C LYS A 47 13.89 -6.51 20.55
N TYR A 48 13.22 -7.62 20.21
CA TYR A 48 12.87 -7.99 18.85
C TYR A 48 11.39 -7.79 18.53
N LEU A 49 10.54 -7.67 19.55
CA LEU A 49 9.13 -7.34 19.36
C LEU A 49 8.97 -5.89 18.90
N PHE A 50 8.28 -5.72 17.78
CA PHE A 50 7.86 -4.41 17.28
C PHE A 50 6.70 -3.80 18.08
N PHE A 51 5.96 -4.62 18.83
CA PHE A 51 4.79 -4.26 19.61
C PHE A 51 4.94 -4.68 21.08
N SER A 52 4.02 -4.26 21.95
CA SER A 52 4.09 -4.60 23.37
C SER A 52 3.89 -6.11 23.58
N LEU A 53 4.38 -6.67 24.69
CA LEU A 53 4.20 -8.09 25.02
C LEU A 53 2.72 -8.54 25.04
N ASN A 54 1.81 -7.60 25.32
CA ASN A 54 0.37 -7.85 25.32
C ASN A 54 -0.21 -8.10 23.91
N ASP A 55 0.57 -7.82 22.86
CA ASP A 55 0.17 -7.96 21.45
C ASP A 55 0.71 -9.25 20.81
N VAL A 56 1.57 -10.00 21.51
CA VAL A 56 2.22 -11.21 20.96
C VAL A 56 1.25 -12.38 20.83
N GLY A 57 0.22 -12.45 21.67
CA GLY A 57 -0.88 -13.43 21.55
C GLY A 57 -1.94 -13.04 20.52
N LYS A 58 -1.88 -11.83 19.96
CA LYS A 58 -2.88 -11.31 19.04
C LYS A 58 -2.37 -11.39 17.60
N ILE A 59 -3.16 -11.99 16.73
CA ILE A 59 -3.05 -11.81 15.28
C ILE A 59 -4.24 -10.97 14.86
N GLY A 60 -3.99 -9.85 14.18
CA GLY A 60 -4.95 -9.22 13.29
C GLY A 60 -4.81 -9.81 11.89
N TRP A 61 -5.89 -9.90 11.13
CA TRP A 61 -5.83 -10.37 9.74
C TRP A 61 -6.91 -9.73 8.88
N MET A 62 -6.69 -9.75 7.57
CA MET A 62 -7.70 -9.38 6.57
C MET A 62 -7.59 -10.26 5.32
N PRO A 63 -8.71 -10.70 4.72
CA PRO A 63 -8.71 -11.32 3.39
C PRO A 63 -8.13 -10.36 2.35
N LEU A 64 -7.39 -10.89 1.37
CA LEU A 64 -6.77 -10.08 0.32
C LEU A 64 -7.81 -9.40 -0.58
N GLU A 65 -8.91 -10.11 -0.88
CA GLU A 65 -10.08 -9.56 -1.56
C GLU A 65 -11.02 -9.00 -0.50
N GLN A 66 -11.18 -7.68 -0.42
CA GLN A 66 -12.11 -7.03 0.50
C GLN A 66 -13.56 -7.48 0.23
N MET A 67 -14.00 -8.50 0.94
CA MET A 67 -15.40 -8.88 1.10
C MET A 67 -15.55 -9.36 2.54
N GLU A 68 -16.31 -8.57 3.32
CA GLU A 68 -16.91 -8.88 4.62
C GLU A 68 -16.01 -9.67 5.61
N LEU A 69 -15.56 -9.00 6.67
CA LEU A 69 -14.98 -9.64 7.85
C LEU A 69 -15.98 -10.68 8.38
N LYS A 70 -15.83 -11.95 8.01
CA LYS A 70 -16.59 -13.04 8.63
C LYS A 70 -16.20 -13.06 10.11
N PRO A 71 -17.12 -12.95 11.08
CA PRO A 71 -16.77 -12.82 12.50
C PRO A 71 -16.37 -14.14 13.19
N GLU A 72 -16.42 -15.27 12.48
CA GLU A 72 -16.40 -16.60 13.11
C GLU A 72 -15.04 -17.28 12.94
N TRP A 73 -14.02 -16.74 13.63
CA TRP A 73 -12.67 -17.34 13.66
C TRP A 73 -12.28 -17.62 15.10
N GLN A 74 -11.84 -18.85 15.38
CA GLN A 74 -11.47 -19.29 16.73
C GLN A 74 -9.95 -19.17 16.92
N VAL A 75 -9.51 -18.25 17.78
CA VAL A 75 -8.13 -18.24 18.28
C VAL A 75 -8.09 -19.08 19.55
N ASN A 76 -7.55 -20.30 19.46
CA ASN A 76 -7.28 -21.11 20.63
C ASN A 76 -5.88 -20.80 21.15
N GLU A 77 -5.79 -19.89 22.12
CA GLU A 77 -4.53 -19.52 22.75
C GLU A 77 -4.18 -20.54 23.86
N ASP A 78 -3.59 -21.68 23.47
CA ASP A 78 -3.07 -22.65 24.44
C ASP A 78 -1.73 -22.15 25.00
N ARG A 79 -1.78 -21.41 26.11
CA ARG A 79 -0.60 -21.07 26.89
C ARG A 79 -0.24 -22.24 27.79
N ASP A 80 0.80 -22.98 27.41
CA ASP A 80 1.33 -24.04 28.27
C ASP A 80 1.93 -23.40 29.53
N ASN A 81 1.43 -23.78 30.70
CA ASN A 81 1.58 -23.00 31.95
C ASN A 81 2.96 -23.11 32.61
N ASP A 82 3.95 -23.75 32.00
CA ASP A 82 5.29 -23.81 32.57
C ASP A 82 6.38 -23.79 31.49
N THR A 83 7.25 -22.78 31.57
CA THR A 83 8.58 -22.64 30.92
C THR A 83 8.69 -22.34 29.42
N ASP A 84 7.75 -22.74 28.57
CA ASP A 84 7.79 -22.44 27.12
C ASP A 84 6.61 -21.54 26.71
N GLN A 85 6.88 -20.28 26.38
CA GLN A 85 5.88 -19.40 25.78
C GLN A 85 5.63 -19.83 24.33
N LYS A 86 4.81 -20.87 24.18
CA LYS A 86 4.26 -21.32 22.90
C LYS A 86 2.93 -20.63 22.65
N VAL A 87 2.70 -20.26 21.40
CA VAL A 87 1.43 -19.71 20.93
C VAL A 87 1.01 -20.53 19.72
N HIS A 88 -0.21 -21.04 19.73
CA HIS A 88 -0.80 -21.75 18.61
C HIS A 88 -1.92 -20.91 18.00
N TRP A 89 -1.91 -20.78 16.69
CA TRP A 89 -2.98 -20.13 15.94
C TRP A 89 -3.48 -21.06 14.83
N ALA A 90 -4.78 -21.32 14.84
CA ALA A 90 -5.48 -22.05 13.78
C ALA A 90 -6.48 -21.11 13.10
N LEU A 91 -6.28 -20.82 11.82
CA LEU A 91 -7.10 -19.90 11.03
C LEU A 91 -7.72 -20.67 9.85
N HIS A 92 -9.03 -20.58 9.67
CA HIS A 92 -9.75 -21.33 8.61
C HIS A 92 -10.06 -20.44 7.40
N SER A 93 -9.20 -20.43 6.38
CA SER A 93 -9.41 -19.58 5.20
C SER A 93 -9.37 -20.38 3.91
N ASP A 94 -10.31 -20.12 3.02
CA ASP A 94 -10.29 -20.58 1.62
C ASP A 94 -9.51 -19.64 0.69
N LYS A 95 -9.14 -18.46 1.19
CA LYS A 95 -8.38 -17.43 0.47
C LYS A 95 -7.08 -17.04 1.18
N PRO A 96 -6.09 -16.50 0.46
CA PRO A 96 -4.91 -15.90 1.07
C PRO A 96 -5.28 -14.77 2.04
N ILE A 97 -4.58 -14.71 3.17
CA ILE A 97 -4.79 -13.72 4.22
C ILE A 97 -3.54 -12.87 4.43
N LEU A 98 -3.74 -11.59 4.73
CA LEU A 98 -2.69 -10.72 5.26
C LEU A 98 -2.76 -10.74 6.77
N THR A 99 -1.61 -10.98 7.41
CA THR A 99 -1.50 -11.01 8.86
C THR A 99 -0.84 -9.75 9.41
N GLU A 100 -1.26 -9.38 10.61
CA GLU A 100 -0.71 -8.35 11.46
C GLU A 100 -0.46 -8.96 12.84
N SER A 101 0.79 -9.31 13.12
CA SER A 101 1.20 -9.93 14.38
C SER A 101 2.58 -9.46 14.77
N ALA A 102 2.88 -9.43 16.07
CA ALA A 102 4.23 -9.19 16.55
C ALA A 102 5.21 -10.30 16.14
N LEU A 103 4.72 -11.52 15.89
CA LEU A 103 5.55 -12.67 15.47
C LEU A 103 5.78 -12.73 13.95
N LEU A 104 4.79 -12.35 13.16
CA LEU A 104 4.87 -12.45 11.70
C LEU A 104 5.28 -11.12 11.06
N GLY A 105 4.93 -10.00 11.69
CA GLY A 105 4.99 -8.67 11.10
C GLY A 105 3.61 -8.20 10.63
N SER A 106 3.59 -7.05 9.97
CA SER A 106 2.38 -6.45 9.38
C SER A 106 2.41 -6.61 7.87
N GLY A 107 1.28 -7.00 7.29
CA GLY A 107 1.11 -7.16 5.85
C GLY A 107 1.74 -8.44 5.28
N VAL A 108 1.84 -9.48 6.10
CA VAL A 108 2.45 -10.75 5.69
C VAL A 108 1.40 -11.68 5.09
N LEU A 109 1.60 -12.07 3.83
CA LEU A 109 0.68 -12.94 3.09
C LEU A 109 0.90 -14.42 3.43
N ILE A 110 -0.19 -15.13 3.73
CA ILE A 110 -0.22 -16.57 4.05
C ILE A 110 -1.32 -17.25 3.24
N ASN A 111 -1.04 -18.43 2.68
CA ASN A 111 -2.01 -19.17 1.86
C ASN A 111 -2.84 -20.15 2.68
N PRO A 112 -4.05 -20.49 2.21
CA PRO A 112 -4.82 -21.62 2.71
C PRO A 112 -4.01 -22.91 2.79
N GLY A 113 -4.06 -23.58 3.95
CA GLY A 113 -3.37 -24.86 4.15
C GLY A 113 -1.87 -24.74 4.43
N ASP A 114 -1.33 -23.55 4.65
CA ASP A 114 0.02 -23.36 5.18
C ASP A 114 0.10 -23.82 6.65
N SER A 115 1.24 -24.40 7.03
CA SER A 115 1.50 -24.85 8.40
C SER A 115 2.91 -24.43 8.77
N ILE A 116 2.99 -23.34 9.53
CA ILE A 116 4.21 -22.58 9.75
C ILE A 116 4.58 -22.67 11.21
N HIS A 117 5.82 -23.05 11.48
CA HIS A 117 6.42 -22.92 12.79
C HIS A 117 7.44 -21.77 12.80
N VAL A 118 7.25 -20.82 13.71
CA VAL A 118 8.04 -19.61 13.88
C VAL A 118 8.81 -19.68 15.19
N VAL A 119 10.13 -19.67 15.10
CA VAL A 119 11.03 -19.56 16.26
C VAL A 119 11.68 -18.19 16.24
N LEU A 120 11.57 -17.47 17.36
CA LEU A 120 12.30 -16.22 17.57
C LEU A 120 13.50 -16.49 18.48
N ASP A 121 14.71 -16.28 17.96
CA ASP A 121 15.95 -16.40 18.71
C ASP A 121 16.84 -15.15 18.57
N LYS A 122 18.12 -15.27 18.96
CA LYS A 122 19.10 -14.17 18.91
C LYS A 122 19.42 -13.68 17.50
N ASP A 123 19.32 -14.55 16.50
CA ASP A 123 19.70 -14.31 15.10
C ASP A 123 18.50 -13.83 14.26
N GLY A 124 17.28 -14.03 14.78
CA GLY A 124 16.05 -13.40 14.32
C GLY A 124 14.88 -14.37 14.31
N TYR A 125 14.01 -14.18 13.32
CA TYR A 125 12.90 -15.09 13.06
C TYR A 125 13.38 -16.24 12.17
N HIS A 126 13.00 -17.45 12.53
CA HIS A 126 13.23 -18.68 11.78
C HIS A 126 11.88 -19.31 11.45
N TYR A 127 11.62 -19.51 10.16
CA TYR A 127 10.36 -20.08 9.67
C TYR A 127 10.62 -21.51 9.17
N THR A 128 9.78 -22.46 9.57
CA THR A 128 9.80 -23.85 9.10
C THR A 128 8.38 -24.35 8.85
N GLY A 129 8.25 -25.47 8.13
CA GLY A 129 6.94 -26.03 7.74
C GLY A 129 6.49 -25.59 6.36
N LYS A 130 5.23 -25.89 6.02
CA LYS A 130 4.66 -25.61 4.69
C LYS A 130 4.30 -24.13 4.57
N GLY A 131 4.85 -23.45 3.56
CA GLY A 131 4.65 -22.01 3.34
C GLY A 131 5.72 -21.14 4.00
N ALA A 132 6.67 -21.74 4.72
CA ALA A 132 7.74 -21.01 5.39
C ALA A 132 8.63 -20.20 4.43
N GLU A 133 8.81 -20.67 3.20
CA GLU A 133 9.60 -19.98 2.16
C GLU A 133 8.98 -18.62 1.79
N ALA A 134 7.65 -18.50 1.79
CA ALA A 134 6.95 -17.26 1.51
C ALA A 134 7.19 -16.22 2.61
N LEU A 135 7.22 -16.67 3.88
CA LEU A 135 7.56 -15.82 5.02
C LEU A 135 9.02 -15.41 5.02
N GLN A 136 9.91 -16.36 4.75
CA GLN A 136 11.34 -16.11 4.67
C GLN A 136 11.65 -15.08 3.58
N LEU A 137 11.04 -15.19 2.39
CA LEU A 137 11.17 -14.22 1.31
C LEU A 137 10.81 -12.80 1.77
N GLN A 138 9.61 -12.62 2.34
CA GLN A 138 9.14 -11.32 2.82
C GLN A 138 10.06 -10.77 3.93
N HIS A 139 10.48 -11.63 4.86
CA HIS A 139 11.38 -11.27 5.95
C HIS A 139 12.76 -10.82 5.45
N GLU A 140 13.34 -11.53 4.48
CA GLU A 140 14.65 -11.20 3.91
C GLU A 140 14.64 -9.85 3.18
N ILE A 141 13.61 -9.60 2.37
CA ILE A 141 13.41 -8.28 1.72
C ILE A 141 13.32 -7.18 2.79
N LEU A 142 12.48 -7.36 3.82
CA LEU A 142 12.32 -6.38 4.90
C LEU A 142 13.63 -6.14 5.65
N ARG A 143 14.38 -7.20 5.97
CA ARG A 143 15.67 -7.11 6.66
C ARG A 143 16.71 -6.39 5.80
N ALA A 144 16.76 -6.67 4.50
CA ALA A 144 17.66 -6.01 3.56
C ALA A 144 17.34 -4.50 3.44
N LEU A 145 16.07 -4.16 3.23
CA LEU A 145 15.61 -2.76 3.17
C LEU A 145 15.87 -2.01 4.48
N LYS A 146 15.73 -2.66 5.64
CA LYS A 146 16.06 -2.06 6.95
C LYS A 146 17.55 -1.74 7.08
N LYS A 147 18.45 -2.56 6.50
CA LYS A 147 19.88 -2.28 6.46
C LYS A 147 20.17 -1.07 5.57
N ILE A 148 19.55 -1.03 4.39
CA ILE A 148 19.71 0.06 3.40
C ILE A 148 19.13 1.38 3.93
N LYS A 149 18.06 1.35 4.74
CA LYS A 149 17.44 2.54 5.34
C LYS A 149 18.42 3.45 6.10
N LYS A 150 19.53 2.92 6.59
CA LYS A 150 20.61 3.74 7.22
C LYS A 150 21.28 4.71 6.24
N GLN A 151 21.20 4.43 4.93
CA GLN A 151 21.72 5.22 3.82
C GLN A 151 20.66 6.18 3.24
N GLN A 152 19.45 6.20 3.80
CA GLN A 152 18.38 7.09 3.36
C GLN A 152 18.86 8.56 3.43
N PRO A 153 18.68 9.38 2.38
CA PRO A 153 19.27 10.73 2.32
C PRO A 153 18.80 11.66 3.45
N THR A 154 17.52 11.56 3.86
CA THR A 154 16.96 12.36 4.95
C THR A 154 16.17 11.49 5.93
N LYS A 155 16.23 11.82 7.22
CA LYS A 155 15.44 11.14 8.28
C LYS A 155 13.95 11.51 8.19
N ASP A 156 13.67 12.74 7.84
CA ASP A 156 12.32 13.25 7.62
C ASP A 156 11.86 12.99 6.18
N PHE A 157 10.56 12.79 6.01
CA PHE A 157 9.93 12.48 4.74
C PHE A 157 10.29 13.52 3.66
N PHE A 158 10.95 13.05 2.60
CA PHE A 158 11.11 13.68 1.29
C PHE A 158 11.47 15.18 1.28
N ILE A 159 12.39 15.61 2.15
CA ILE A 159 12.94 16.96 2.05
C ILE A 159 13.94 16.99 0.89
N ILE A 160 13.60 17.71 -0.19
CA ILE A 160 14.39 17.73 -1.44
C ILE A 160 14.67 19.16 -1.86
N ASN A 161 15.75 19.76 -1.35
CA ASN A 161 16.02 21.18 -1.58
C ASN A 161 16.81 21.45 -2.85
N SER A 162 17.34 20.41 -3.48
CA SER A 162 18.22 20.52 -4.64
C SER A 162 18.10 19.32 -5.58
N LEU A 163 18.61 19.47 -6.80
CA LEU A 163 18.78 18.34 -7.73
C LEU A 163 19.68 17.25 -7.14
N LYS A 164 20.71 17.63 -6.38
CA LYS A 164 21.60 16.68 -5.71
C LYS A 164 20.84 15.81 -4.71
N ASP A 165 19.95 16.42 -3.90
CA ASP A 165 19.11 15.67 -2.96
C ASP A 165 18.19 14.70 -3.70
N TYR A 166 17.59 15.14 -4.80
CA TYR A 166 16.75 14.30 -5.65
C TYR A 166 17.52 13.09 -6.21
N LEU A 167 18.73 13.32 -6.74
CA LEU A 167 19.58 12.26 -7.29
C LEU A 167 20.05 11.27 -6.21
N ASN A 168 20.33 11.73 -4.99
CA ASN A 168 20.63 10.86 -3.86
C ASN A 168 19.43 9.96 -3.53
N TRP A 169 18.22 10.52 -3.52
CA TRP A 169 16.98 9.74 -3.33
C TRP A 169 16.76 8.73 -4.45
N LYS A 170 16.97 9.12 -5.71
CA LYS A 170 16.91 8.21 -6.85
C LYS A 170 17.86 7.03 -6.66
N SER A 171 19.13 7.29 -6.35
CA SER A 171 20.14 6.25 -6.13
C SER A 171 19.76 5.32 -4.98
N TYR A 172 19.26 5.87 -3.87
CA TYR A 172 18.78 5.06 -2.74
C TYR A 172 17.63 4.12 -3.15
N LEU A 173 16.66 4.62 -3.90
CA LEU A 173 15.51 3.83 -4.36
C LEU A 173 15.90 2.76 -5.39
N ASP A 174 16.85 3.08 -6.28
CA ASP A 174 17.42 2.10 -7.22
C ASP A 174 18.10 0.94 -6.46
N THR A 175 18.87 1.24 -5.41
CA THR A 175 19.47 0.20 -4.56
C THR A 175 18.42 -0.64 -3.82
N CYS A 176 17.33 -0.01 -3.37
CA CYS A 176 16.22 -0.74 -2.73
C CYS A 176 15.56 -1.72 -3.71
N GLU A 177 15.30 -1.26 -4.94
CA GLU A 177 14.74 -2.06 -6.02
C GLU A 177 15.66 -3.24 -6.37
N GLU A 178 16.94 -2.96 -6.66
CA GLU A 178 17.92 -3.97 -7.06
C GLU A 178 18.06 -5.08 -6.02
N VAL A 179 18.25 -4.72 -4.75
CA VAL A 179 18.43 -5.71 -3.67
C VAL A 179 17.16 -6.52 -3.44
N SER A 180 15.99 -5.89 -3.48
CA SER A 180 14.73 -6.61 -3.26
C SER A 180 14.43 -7.57 -4.40
N MET A 181 14.69 -7.15 -5.65
CA MET A 181 14.51 -8.01 -6.82
C MET A 181 15.48 -9.18 -6.85
N ALA A 182 16.74 -8.99 -6.44
CA ALA A 182 17.70 -10.09 -6.34
C ALA A 182 17.24 -11.15 -5.33
N ILE A 183 16.72 -10.73 -4.17
CA ILE A 183 16.15 -11.65 -3.19
C ILE A 183 14.93 -12.36 -3.79
N LEU A 184 13.99 -11.60 -4.37
CA LEU A 184 12.78 -12.15 -4.98
C LEU A 184 13.06 -13.23 -6.03
N GLU A 185 14.00 -12.98 -6.95
CA GLU A 185 14.38 -13.97 -7.97
C GLU A 185 14.97 -15.25 -7.37
N SER A 186 15.69 -15.17 -6.25
CA SER A 186 16.24 -16.34 -5.56
C SER A 186 15.18 -17.26 -4.89
N TYR A 187 13.94 -16.77 -4.80
CA TYR A 187 12.78 -17.49 -4.27
C TYR A 187 11.76 -17.90 -5.33
N LYS A 188 11.95 -17.51 -6.60
CA LYS A 188 10.97 -17.72 -7.67
C LYS A 188 10.51 -19.17 -7.80
N GLU A 189 11.41 -20.13 -7.66
CA GLU A 189 11.13 -21.57 -7.74
C GLU A 189 10.78 -22.20 -6.37
N LYS A 190 10.82 -21.42 -5.28
CA LYS A 190 10.59 -21.89 -3.90
C LYS A 190 9.22 -21.51 -3.35
N VAL A 191 8.54 -20.55 -3.96
CA VAL A 191 7.22 -20.08 -3.55
C VAL A 191 6.23 -20.26 -4.70
N SER A 192 4.93 -20.23 -4.40
CA SER A 192 3.93 -20.31 -5.46
C SER A 192 4.00 -19.09 -6.39
N PRO A 193 3.66 -19.22 -7.69
CA PRO A 193 3.64 -18.08 -8.62
C PRO A 193 2.80 -16.90 -8.12
N PHE A 194 1.68 -17.20 -7.45
CA PHE A 194 0.83 -16.20 -6.83
C PHE A 194 1.56 -15.39 -5.74
N ILE A 195 2.24 -16.05 -4.80
CA ILE A 195 3.02 -15.37 -3.76
C ILE A 195 4.15 -14.55 -4.37
N TYR A 196 4.88 -15.13 -5.34
CA TYR A 196 5.97 -14.42 -6.02
C TYR A 196 5.47 -13.13 -6.66
N ASP A 197 4.39 -13.21 -7.45
CA ASP A 197 3.80 -12.04 -8.12
C ASP A 197 3.27 -11.02 -7.12
N TRP A 198 2.59 -11.47 -6.06
CA TRP A 198 2.07 -10.59 -5.01
C TRP A 198 3.19 -9.81 -4.31
N VAL A 199 4.24 -10.49 -3.86
CA VAL A 199 5.40 -9.87 -3.20
C VAL A 199 6.11 -8.93 -4.16
N LYS A 200 6.24 -9.31 -5.43
CA LYS A 200 6.83 -8.48 -6.49
C LYS A 200 6.07 -7.17 -6.67
N VAL A 201 4.74 -7.25 -6.82
CA VAL A 201 3.85 -6.10 -6.97
C VAL A 201 4.03 -5.13 -5.80
N HIS A 202 3.91 -5.62 -4.56
CA HIS A 202 3.97 -4.77 -3.36
C HIS A 202 5.36 -4.18 -3.12
N THR A 203 6.42 -4.93 -3.46
CA THR A 203 7.80 -4.45 -3.36
C THR A 203 8.06 -3.31 -4.35
N ILE A 204 7.67 -3.47 -5.62
CA ILE A 204 7.86 -2.46 -6.65
C ILE A 204 6.97 -1.25 -6.39
N ASP A 205 5.70 -1.46 -6.03
CA ASP A 205 4.74 -0.39 -5.71
C ASP A 205 5.29 0.55 -4.62
N ARG A 206 5.80 -0.02 -3.53
CA ARG A 206 6.38 0.78 -2.44
C ARG A 206 7.57 1.64 -2.88
N VAL A 207 8.45 1.11 -3.71
CA VAL A 207 9.61 1.87 -4.23
C VAL A 207 9.15 2.97 -5.17
N GLU A 208 8.24 2.63 -6.08
CA GLU A 208 7.75 3.54 -7.11
C GLU A 208 6.83 4.63 -6.56
N GLU A 209 6.06 4.35 -5.50
CA GLU A 209 5.32 5.34 -4.73
C GLU A 209 6.27 6.40 -4.16
N GLN A 210 7.32 5.96 -3.46
CA GLN A 210 8.32 6.88 -2.90
C GLN A 210 9.04 7.66 -4.01
N ARG A 211 9.30 7.03 -5.16
CA ARG A 211 9.92 7.69 -6.32
C ARG A 211 9.03 8.79 -6.89
N ALA A 212 7.75 8.51 -7.06
CA ALA A 212 6.76 9.47 -7.54
C ALA A 212 6.56 10.62 -6.54
N GLU A 213 6.48 10.33 -5.24
CA GLU A 213 6.37 11.35 -4.20
C GLU A 213 7.63 12.23 -4.11
N THR A 214 8.81 11.61 -4.18
CA THR A 214 10.10 12.30 -4.26
C THR A 214 10.12 13.26 -5.45
N PHE A 215 9.70 12.80 -6.64
CA PHE A 215 9.64 13.65 -7.82
C PHE A 215 8.64 14.81 -7.67
N LEU A 216 7.46 14.57 -7.11
CA LEU A 216 6.47 15.63 -6.87
C LEU A 216 6.97 16.68 -5.88
N ASN A 217 7.65 16.27 -4.81
CA ASN A 217 8.24 17.18 -3.84
C ASN A 217 9.38 17.99 -4.46
N PHE A 218 10.25 17.35 -5.24
CA PHE A 218 11.29 18.01 -6.03
C PHE A 218 10.69 19.08 -6.96
N ASN A 219 9.69 18.68 -7.76
CA ASN A 219 8.98 19.59 -8.66
C ASN A 219 8.34 20.77 -7.90
N SER A 220 7.77 20.55 -6.71
CA SER A 220 7.15 21.62 -5.92
C SER A 220 8.13 22.70 -5.45
N ILE A 221 9.39 22.35 -5.25
CA ILE A 221 10.43 23.26 -4.78
C ILE A 221 10.97 24.10 -5.94
N LEU A 222 11.14 23.48 -7.11
CA LEU A 222 11.59 24.20 -8.31
C LEU A 222 10.58 25.24 -8.78
N MET A 223 9.28 24.89 -8.75
CA MET A 223 8.22 25.83 -9.09
C MET A 223 8.17 27.04 -8.16
N LYS A 224 8.67 26.90 -6.92
CA LYS A 224 8.73 27.98 -5.94
C LYS A 224 10.07 28.71 -5.94
N ASN A 225 11.11 28.14 -6.54
CA ASN A 225 12.46 28.65 -6.46
C ASN A 225 13.04 28.93 -7.85
N SER A 226 12.86 30.17 -8.30
CA SER A 226 13.43 30.69 -9.55
C SER A 226 14.96 30.65 -9.61
N THR A 227 15.65 30.45 -8.47
CA THR A 227 17.13 30.39 -8.41
C THR A 227 17.70 29.00 -8.69
N SER A 228 16.86 27.97 -8.91
CA SER A 228 17.32 26.60 -9.12
C SER A 228 18.09 26.38 -10.43
N GLY A 229 17.91 27.26 -11.42
CA GLY A 229 18.54 27.15 -12.74
C GLY A 229 18.00 26.00 -13.61
N LEU A 230 16.99 25.25 -13.14
CA LEU A 230 16.36 24.18 -13.91
C LEU A 230 15.21 24.71 -14.75
N THR A 231 15.14 24.23 -16.00
CA THR A 231 14.08 24.56 -16.95
C THR A 231 12.95 23.52 -16.91
N GLN A 232 11.81 23.87 -17.51
CA GLN A 232 10.72 22.93 -17.77
C GLN A 232 11.18 21.70 -18.59
N GLY A 233 12.13 21.91 -19.53
CA GLY A 233 12.74 20.86 -20.32
C GLY A 233 13.54 19.88 -19.47
N ASP A 234 14.33 20.39 -18.51
CA ASP A 234 15.08 19.57 -17.56
C ASP A 234 14.13 18.73 -16.71
N MET A 235 13.01 19.30 -16.26
CA MET A 235 12.01 18.56 -15.48
C MET A 235 11.39 17.40 -16.25
N LYS A 236 11.12 17.61 -17.54
CA LYS A 236 10.64 16.55 -18.43
C LYS A 236 11.69 15.45 -18.61
N ALA A 237 12.95 15.83 -18.84
CA ALA A 237 14.05 14.88 -18.99
C ALA A 237 14.30 14.06 -17.71
N ILE A 238 14.24 14.71 -16.55
CA ILE A 238 14.35 14.04 -15.25
C ILE A 238 13.17 13.08 -15.05
N CYS A 239 11.94 13.54 -15.25
CA CYS A 239 10.74 12.68 -15.17
C CYS A 239 10.88 11.44 -16.05
N ASP A 240 11.34 11.61 -17.30
CA ASP A 240 11.43 10.53 -18.27
C ASP A 240 12.54 9.53 -17.97
N SER A 241 13.66 10.00 -17.43
CA SER A 241 14.79 9.16 -17.05
C SER A 241 14.61 8.43 -15.71
N THR A 242 13.71 8.89 -14.84
CA THR A 242 13.57 8.31 -13.49
C THR A 242 12.27 7.53 -13.26
N LEU A 243 11.15 7.86 -13.90
CA LEU A 243 9.84 7.23 -13.62
C LEU A 243 9.43 6.15 -14.63
N ASN A 244 10.24 5.91 -15.65
CA ASN A 244 9.95 5.00 -16.75
C ASN A 244 10.90 3.78 -16.82
N GLY A 245 11.41 3.37 -15.66
CA GLY A 245 12.12 2.11 -15.50
C GLY A 245 11.29 0.90 -15.94
N SER A 246 11.96 -0.21 -16.24
CA SER A 246 11.30 -1.44 -16.71
C SER A 246 10.29 -1.99 -15.70
N LEU A 247 10.63 -1.99 -14.41
CA LEU A 247 9.76 -2.46 -13.34
C LEU A 247 8.56 -1.54 -13.13
N ALA A 248 8.76 -0.22 -13.20
CA ALA A 248 7.66 0.74 -13.17
C ALA A 248 6.68 0.55 -14.35
N LYS A 249 7.20 0.31 -15.56
CA LYS A 249 6.37 -0.02 -16.73
C LYS A 249 5.63 -1.34 -16.57
N TRP A 250 6.32 -2.36 -16.07
CA TRP A 250 5.71 -3.66 -15.78
C TRP A 250 4.57 -3.51 -14.77
N LEU A 251 4.78 -2.79 -13.66
CA LEU A 251 3.75 -2.54 -12.66
C LEU A 251 2.53 -1.86 -13.28
N ARG A 252 2.75 -0.87 -14.15
CA ARG A 252 1.67 -0.15 -14.84
C ARG A 252 0.92 -0.96 -15.90
N SER A 253 1.47 -2.09 -16.35
CA SER A 253 0.77 -3.00 -17.25
C SER A 253 -0.21 -3.95 -16.55
N LYS A 254 -0.28 -3.93 -15.21
CA LYS A 254 -1.21 -4.74 -14.43
C LYS A 254 -2.59 -4.08 -14.39
N GLU A 255 -3.58 -4.68 -15.05
CA GLU A 255 -4.98 -4.24 -15.02
C GLU A 255 -5.69 -4.70 -13.73
N ASP A 256 -5.42 -5.94 -13.33
CA ASP A 256 -5.86 -6.55 -12.07
C ASP A 256 -4.79 -6.31 -11.01
N TYR A 257 -4.80 -5.09 -10.47
CA TYR A 257 -3.84 -4.63 -9.50
C TYR A 257 -4.44 -4.62 -8.10
N ASP A 258 -3.83 -5.36 -7.18
CA ASP A 258 -4.26 -5.53 -5.79
C ASP A 258 -3.47 -4.65 -4.80
N GLY A 259 -2.33 -4.09 -5.20
CA GLY A 259 -1.52 -3.19 -4.37
C GLY A 259 -2.16 -1.82 -4.08
N MET A 260 -1.36 -0.85 -3.63
CA MET A 260 -1.88 0.47 -3.26
C MET A 260 -2.08 1.38 -4.47
N VAL A 261 -3.23 2.05 -4.53
CA VAL A 261 -3.52 3.01 -5.61
C VAL A 261 -2.69 4.29 -5.52
N THR A 262 -1.99 4.53 -4.41
CA THR A 262 -1.30 5.80 -4.16
C THR A 262 -0.19 6.06 -5.18
N TYR A 263 0.62 5.06 -5.53
CA TYR A 263 1.63 5.20 -6.59
C TYR A 263 1.00 5.71 -7.89
N PHE A 264 0.00 4.97 -8.37
CA PHE A 264 -0.69 5.26 -9.62
C PHE A 264 -1.37 6.63 -9.61
N TYR A 265 -1.94 7.02 -8.47
CA TYR A 265 -2.47 8.35 -8.25
C TYR A 265 -1.38 9.43 -8.41
N GLN A 266 -0.23 9.27 -7.74
CA GLN A 266 0.89 10.22 -7.87
C GLN A 266 1.45 10.25 -9.30
N TYR A 267 1.63 9.08 -9.93
CA TYR A 267 2.08 8.97 -11.30
C TYR A 267 1.11 9.68 -12.27
N ASN A 268 -0.20 9.49 -12.12
CA ASN A 268 -1.21 10.19 -12.91
C ASN A 268 -1.09 11.72 -12.75
N ARG A 269 -0.89 12.21 -11.53
CA ARG A 269 -0.64 13.64 -11.30
C ARG A 269 0.60 14.12 -12.05
N ILE A 270 1.69 13.36 -12.02
CA ILE A 270 2.92 13.68 -12.74
C ILE A 270 2.69 13.72 -14.26
N GLN A 271 1.94 12.76 -14.82
CA GLN A 271 1.61 12.75 -16.25
C GLN A 271 0.79 13.96 -16.67
N VAL A 272 -0.20 14.37 -15.85
CA VAL A 272 -0.95 15.60 -16.08
C VAL A 272 -0.02 16.81 -16.04
N LEU A 273 0.84 16.94 -15.03
CA LEU A 273 1.80 18.06 -14.96
C LEU A 273 2.72 18.09 -16.19
N LYS A 274 3.24 16.93 -16.59
CA LYS A 274 4.10 16.77 -17.77
C LYS A 274 3.40 17.21 -19.05
N LYS A 275 2.09 16.93 -19.22
CA LYS A 275 1.29 17.37 -20.38
C LYS A 275 1.26 18.89 -20.53
N PHE A 276 1.37 19.63 -19.43
CA PHE A 276 1.46 21.09 -19.41
C PHE A 276 2.90 21.58 -19.19
N ASN A 277 3.91 20.78 -19.54
CA ASN A 277 5.34 21.12 -19.41
C ASN A 277 5.77 21.51 -17.99
N PHE A 278 5.07 21.01 -16.96
CA PHE A 278 5.25 21.42 -15.57
C PHE A 278 5.06 22.93 -15.35
N ASP A 279 4.36 23.62 -16.24
CA ASP A 279 4.11 25.05 -16.16
C ASP A 279 2.84 25.33 -15.35
N TYR A 280 3.00 25.70 -14.08
CA TYR A 280 1.87 26.11 -13.23
C TYR A 280 1.44 27.56 -13.46
N GLY A 281 2.22 28.35 -14.21
CA GLY A 281 1.82 29.68 -14.67
C GLY A 281 0.75 29.62 -15.76
N ASN A 282 0.52 28.44 -16.33
CA ASN A 282 -0.61 28.18 -17.20
C ASN A 282 -1.93 28.14 -16.37
N ASP A 283 -2.90 29.00 -16.72
CA ASP A 283 -4.23 29.14 -16.08
C ASP A 283 -4.96 27.80 -15.84
N SER A 284 -4.63 26.77 -16.61
CA SER A 284 -5.28 25.46 -16.55
C SER A 284 -4.83 24.59 -15.37
N LEU A 285 -3.58 24.73 -14.89
CA LEU A 285 -3.07 23.97 -13.74
C LEU A 285 -3.18 24.73 -12.41
N GLY A 286 -3.20 26.07 -12.46
CA GLY A 286 -3.36 26.92 -11.29
C GLY A 286 -4.75 26.77 -10.64
N VAL A 287 -5.78 26.54 -11.44
CA VAL A 287 -7.17 26.34 -10.97
C VAL A 287 -7.40 24.90 -10.53
N ARG A 288 -7.82 24.72 -9.28
CA ARG A 288 -7.97 23.39 -8.65
C ARG A 288 -8.99 22.51 -9.36
N GLU A 289 -10.11 23.08 -9.73
CA GLU A 289 -11.23 22.47 -10.46
C GLU A 289 -10.74 21.87 -11.77
N LYS A 290 -10.04 22.68 -12.59
CA LYS A 290 -9.49 22.27 -13.88
C LYS A 290 -8.45 21.16 -13.71
N ARG A 291 -7.53 21.32 -12.76
CA ARG A 291 -6.50 20.32 -12.45
C ARG A 291 -7.10 18.98 -12.05
N ASN A 292 -8.13 18.97 -11.21
CA ASN A 292 -8.83 17.76 -10.78
C ASN A 292 -9.56 17.10 -11.96
N LEU A 293 -10.21 17.89 -12.82
CA LEU A 293 -10.84 17.39 -14.05
C LEU A 293 -9.81 16.71 -14.97
N PHE A 294 -8.66 17.35 -15.22
CA PHE A 294 -7.59 16.73 -16.02
C PHE A 294 -7.06 15.43 -15.43
N GLN A 295 -6.92 15.35 -14.10
CA GLN A 295 -6.49 14.13 -13.42
C GLN A 295 -7.51 13.00 -13.56
N TYR A 296 -8.79 13.32 -13.40
CA TYR A 296 -9.88 12.39 -13.57
C TYR A 296 -9.96 11.86 -15.01
N ASP A 297 -9.89 12.76 -16.01
CA ASP A 297 -9.89 12.36 -17.42
C ASP A 297 -8.65 11.56 -17.81
N ALA A 298 -7.48 11.90 -17.26
CA ALA A 298 -6.24 11.15 -17.49
C ALA A 298 -6.33 9.72 -16.95
N VAL A 299 -7.01 9.48 -15.81
CA VAL A 299 -7.20 8.10 -15.33
C VAL A 299 -8.03 7.29 -16.31
N LYS A 300 -9.13 7.86 -16.82
CA LYS A 300 -9.98 7.18 -17.80
C LYS A 300 -9.24 6.80 -19.10
N GLN A 301 -8.24 7.59 -19.48
CA GLN A 301 -7.47 7.38 -20.72
C GLN A 301 -6.31 6.40 -20.55
N ASN A 302 -5.67 6.39 -19.38
CA ASN A 302 -4.37 5.72 -19.19
C ASN A 302 -4.44 4.39 -18.44
N PHE A 303 -5.57 4.09 -17.79
CA PHE A 303 -5.75 2.85 -17.01
C PHE A 303 -7.00 2.11 -17.45
N ALA A 304 -7.01 0.79 -17.22
CA ALA A 304 -8.12 -0.10 -17.50
C ALA A 304 -8.37 -1.05 -16.32
N GLY A 305 -9.41 -1.88 -16.43
CA GLY A 305 -9.72 -2.94 -15.46
C GLY A 305 -10.00 -2.44 -14.04
N GLN A 306 -9.69 -3.29 -13.06
CA GLN A 306 -9.91 -2.99 -11.65
C GLN A 306 -9.07 -1.81 -11.16
N LEU A 307 -7.83 -1.68 -11.66
CA LEU A 307 -6.95 -0.55 -11.33
C LEU A 307 -7.61 0.80 -11.66
N ARG A 308 -8.23 0.93 -12.84
CA ARG A 308 -8.94 2.15 -13.25
C ARG A 308 -10.04 2.50 -12.27
N GLU A 309 -10.90 1.54 -11.91
CA GLU A 309 -12.01 1.79 -11.00
C GLU A 309 -11.54 2.19 -9.60
N ARG A 310 -10.54 1.50 -9.05
CA ARG A 310 -9.97 1.84 -7.74
C ARG A 310 -9.37 3.26 -7.76
N LEU A 311 -8.71 3.66 -8.85
CA LEU A 311 -8.17 5.01 -9.01
C LEU A 311 -9.26 6.07 -9.16
N LEU A 312 -10.30 5.81 -9.95
CA LEU A 312 -11.43 6.72 -10.11
C LEU A 312 -12.15 6.91 -8.78
N GLN A 313 -12.47 5.82 -8.07
CA GLN A 313 -13.03 5.84 -6.71
C GLN A 313 -12.18 6.72 -5.79
N TYR A 314 -10.86 6.51 -5.79
CA TYR A 314 -9.94 7.26 -4.95
C TYR A 314 -9.95 8.76 -5.27
N ILE A 315 -9.86 9.13 -6.55
CA ILE A 315 -9.88 10.55 -6.98
C ILE A 315 -11.23 11.19 -6.64
N VAL A 316 -12.35 10.52 -6.95
CA VAL A 316 -13.70 11.04 -6.68
C VAL A 316 -13.90 11.28 -5.19
N ALA A 317 -13.55 10.31 -4.34
CA ALA A 317 -13.70 10.48 -2.89
C ALA A 317 -12.74 11.55 -2.33
N ARG A 318 -11.44 11.41 -2.63
CA ARG A 318 -10.39 12.23 -1.98
C ARG A 318 -10.29 13.63 -2.55
N ASP A 319 -10.33 13.78 -3.87
CA ASP A 319 -10.00 15.05 -4.54
C ASP A 319 -11.24 15.83 -4.96
N ILE A 320 -12.32 15.14 -5.31
CA ILE A 320 -13.58 15.77 -5.72
C ILE A 320 -14.47 16.01 -4.50
N ILE A 321 -14.98 14.96 -3.87
CA ILE A 321 -15.93 15.08 -2.75
C ILE A 321 -15.28 15.77 -1.54
N LEU A 322 -14.21 15.20 -0.99
CA LEU A 322 -13.61 15.68 0.26
C LEU A 322 -12.96 17.06 0.12
N LYS A 323 -12.37 17.32 -1.05
CA LYS A 323 -11.43 18.42 -1.25
C LYS A 323 -12.04 19.58 -2.02
N LEU A 324 -12.79 19.30 -3.09
CA LEU A 324 -13.44 20.33 -3.90
C LEU A 324 -14.83 20.67 -3.35
N GLY A 325 -15.52 19.69 -2.76
CA GLY A 325 -16.85 19.87 -2.17
C GLY A 325 -17.96 19.89 -3.22
N PHE A 326 -19.20 19.94 -2.75
CA PHE A 326 -20.40 19.79 -3.59
C PHE A 326 -20.88 21.09 -4.27
N GLU A 327 -20.32 22.24 -3.90
CA GLU A 327 -20.78 23.54 -4.41
C GLU A 327 -20.21 23.86 -5.81
N THR A 328 -19.26 23.06 -6.30
CA THR A 328 -18.62 23.31 -7.59
C THR A 328 -19.34 22.55 -8.72
N PRO A 329 -19.61 23.19 -9.87
CA PRO A 329 -20.19 22.51 -11.04
C PRO A 329 -19.33 21.34 -11.55
N VAL A 330 -18.02 21.40 -11.31
CA VAL A 330 -17.08 20.34 -11.68
C VAL A 330 -17.32 19.07 -10.87
N THR A 331 -17.65 19.18 -9.58
CA THR A 331 -18.01 18.03 -8.75
C THR A 331 -19.24 17.30 -9.31
N ASP A 332 -20.32 18.03 -9.57
CA ASP A 332 -21.55 17.42 -10.12
C ASP A 332 -21.32 16.79 -11.49
N SER A 333 -20.54 17.45 -12.35
CA SER A 333 -20.18 16.92 -13.66
C SER A 333 -19.41 15.61 -13.54
N ILE A 334 -18.40 15.54 -12.66
CA ILE A 334 -17.57 14.35 -12.47
C ILE A 334 -18.38 13.21 -11.84
N LEU A 335 -19.20 13.48 -10.83
CA LEU A 335 -20.04 12.45 -10.21
C LEU A 335 -21.03 11.85 -11.21
N LYS A 336 -21.70 12.70 -12.00
CA LYS A 336 -22.62 12.25 -13.04
C LYS A 336 -21.91 11.41 -14.11
N ASP A 337 -20.70 11.79 -14.52
CA ASP A 337 -19.88 11.00 -15.44
C ASP A 337 -19.44 9.67 -14.81
N TYR A 338 -19.00 9.67 -13.56
CA TYR A 338 -18.55 8.49 -12.82
C TYR A 338 -19.66 7.43 -12.71
N TYR A 339 -20.86 7.81 -12.26
CA TYR A 339 -21.97 6.86 -12.09
C TYR A 339 -22.49 6.29 -13.42
N LYS A 340 -22.37 7.06 -14.52
CA LYS A 340 -22.79 6.63 -15.86
C LYS A 340 -21.82 5.70 -16.57
N GLN A 341 -20.54 5.75 -16.23
CA GLN A 341 -19.54 4.90 -16.89
C GLN A 341 -19.81 3.42 -16.66
N PRO A 342 -19.53 2.54 -17.64
CA PRO A 342 -19.51 1.10 -17.36
C PRO A 342 -18.39 0.79 -16.36
N GLY A 343 -18.58 -0.25 -15.54
CA GLY A 343 -17.63 -0.62 -14.51
C GLY A 343 -18.27 -1.50 -13.45
N PHE A 344 -17.60 -1.58 -12.32
CA PHE A 344 -17.87 -2.50 -11.23
C PHE A 344 -18.87 -1.86 -10.23
N PRO A 345 -20.09 -2.41 -10.07
CA PRO A 345 -21.15 -1.81 -9.25
C PRO A 345 -20.74 -1.54 -7.79
N GLU A 346 -19.92 -2.39 -7.20
CA GLU A 346 -19.47 -2.31 -5.81
C GLU A 346 -18.67 -1.02 -5.52
N TYR A 347 -17.83 -0.56 -6.45
CA TYR A 347 -17.07 0.69 -6.27
C TYR A 347 -18.00 1.91 -6.36
N LYS A 348 -19.01 1.87 -7.23
CA LYS A 348 -20.02 2.94 -7.32
C LYS A 348 -20.88 3.00 -6.08
N GLN A 349 -21.32 1.83 -5.59
CA GLN A 349 -22.06 1.74 -4.34
C GLN A 349 -21.24 2.34 -3.20
N TRP A 350 -19.96 1.99 -3.08
CA TRP A 350 -19.09 2.59 -2.07
C TRP A 350 -18.99 4.12 -2.20
N VAL A 351 -18.81 4.66 -3.42
CA VAL A 351 -18.74 6.13 -3.63
C VAL A 351 -20.06 6.81 -3.26
N HIS A 352 -21.21 6.20 -3.56
CA HIS A 352 -22.51 6.70 -3.12
C HIS A 352 -22.61 6.78 -1.60
N HIS A 353 -22.22 5.74 -0.88
CA HIS A 353 -22.24 5.75 0.59
C HIS A 353 -21.29 6.82 1.15
N TYR A 354 -20.10 6.96 0.56
CA TYR A 354 -19.15 7.99 0.94
C TYR A 354 -19.71 9.40 0.69
N GLU A 355 -20.32 9.63 -0.47
CA GLU A 355 -21.00 10.87 -0.82
C GLU A 355 -22.08 11.24 0.21
N ASP A 356 -22.98 10.31 0.53
CA ASP A 356 -24.05 10.54 1.51
C ASP A 356 -23.49 10.92 2.88
N SER A 357 -22.45 10.21 3.33
CA SER A 357 -21.79 10.49 4.60
C SER A 357 -21.18 11.90 4.65
N MET A 358 -20.62 12.36 3.53
CA MET A 358 -20.00 13.68 3.42
C MET A 358 -21.02 14.81 3.30
N ARG A 359 -22.15 14.58 2.63
CA ARG A 359 -23.27 15.54 2.57
C ARG A 359 -23.92 15.77 3.93
N VAL A 360 -23.97 14.75 4.78
CA VAL A 360 -24.43 14.89 6.17
C VAL A 360 -23.44 15.73 6.99
N ARG A 361 -22.13 15.49 6.81
CA ARG A 361 -21.08 16.23 7.51
C ARG A 361 -21.03 17.71 7.11
N SER A 362 -21.27 18.06 5.85
CA SER A 362 -21.22 19.45 5.37
C SER A 362 -22.39 20.33 5.81
N LYS A 363 -23.46 19.74 6.36
CA LYS A 363 -24.62 20.46 6.90
C LYS A 363 -24.46 20.84 8.38
N LYS A 364 -23.45 20.28 9.05
CA LYS A 364 -23.08 20.61 10.42
C LYS A 364 -21.98 21.65 10.39
#